data_AF-A0A4Q5PFC3-F1
#
_entry.id   AF-A0A4Q5PFC3-F1
#
_cell.length_a   1.000
_cell.length_b   1.000
_cell.length_c   1.000
_cell.angle_alpha   90.00
_cell.angle_beta   90.00
_cell.angle_gamma   90.00
#
_symmetry.space_group_name_H-M   'P 1'
#
loop_
_entity.id
_entity.type
_entity.pdbx_description
1 polymer ?
#
loop_
_entity_poly.entity_id
_entity_poly.type
_entity_poly.pdbx_seq_one_letter_code
_entity_poly.pdbx_strand_id
1 'polypeptide(L)' 'KQTEEFLMDKALTHKNMNEAGKIALTEITPISDVRGTKDFRLQLAENIMMKLYFDLQKKGEPVCQ' A
#
# COMPACT_ATOMS: atom_id res chain seq x y z
N LYS A 1 12.70 -1.67 -3.86
CA LYS A 1 12.69 -0.36 -4.54
C LYS A 1 11.88 -0.35 -5.82
N GLN A 2 11.45 -1.50 -6.36
CA GLN A 2 10.65 -1.58 -7.58
C GLN A 2 9.33 -0.78 -7.45
N THR A 3 8.71 -0.81 -6.27
CA THR A 3 7.48 -0.04 -6.01
C THR A 3 7.71 1.47 -6.12
N GLU A 4 8.79 1.97 -5.52
CA GLU A 4 9.16 3.39 -5.55
C GLU A 4 9.54 3.81 -6.98
N GLU A 5 10.35 3.01 -7.66
CA GLU A 5 10.76 3.23 -9.04
C GLU A 5 9.57 3.24 -10.00
N PHE A 6 8.58 2.38 -9.79
CA PHE A 6 7.35 2.38 -10.58
C PHE A 6 6.55 3.66 -10.38
N LEU A 7 6.51 4.22 -9.16
CA LEU A 7 5.74 5.42 -8.86
C LEU A 7 6.44 6.72 -9.29
N MET A 8 7.76 6.70 -9.48
CA MET A 8 8.49 7.85 -10.02
C MET A 8 7.89 8.28 -11.37
N ASP A 9 7.69 9.59 -11.51
CA ASP A 9 7.13 10.25 -12.69
C ASP A 9 5.69 9.83 -13.11
N LYS A 10 5.00 9.01 -12.29
CA LYS A 10 3.60 8.66 -12.51
C LYS A 10 2.66 9.54 -11.71
N ALA A 11 1.52 9.89 -12.33
CA ALA A 11 0.41 10.48 -11.60
C ALA A 11 -0.14 9.48 -10.57
N LEU A 12 -0.42 9.95 -9.35
CA LEU A 12 -1.00 9.15 -8.26
C LEU A 12 -2.50 8.92 -8.49
N THR A 13 -2.81 8.13 -9.51
CA THR A 13 -4.17 7.70 -9.85
C THR A 13 -4.52 6.41 -9.12
N HIS A 14 -5.82 6.14 -8.95
CA HIS A 14 -6.30 4.89 -8.36
C HIS A 14 -5.68 3.64 -9.02
N LYS A 15 -5.57 3.64 -10.36
CA LYS A 15 -4.99 2.53 -11.12
C LYS A 15 -3.51 2.32 -10.78
N ASN A 16 -2.72 3.39 -10.83
CA ASN A 16 -1.28 3.31 -10.57
C ASN A 16 -0.99 2.91 -9.12
N MET A 17 -1.78 3.40 -8.16
CA MET A 17 -1.62 3.03 -6.75
C MET A 17 -1.98 1.57 -6.47
N ASN A 18 -3.00 1.03 -7.14
CA ASN A 18 -3.33 -0.39 -7.06
C ASN A 18 -2.20 -1.27 -7.64
N GLU A 19 -1.65 -0.87 -8.79
CA GLU A 19 -0.55 -1.60 -9.43
C GLU A 19 0.74 -1.54 -8.60
N ALA A 20 1.05 -0.40 -8.00
CA ALA A 20 2.13 -0.26 -7.04
C ALA A 20 1.95 -1.16 -5.81
N GLY A 21 0.71 -1.32 -5.31
CA GLY A 21 0.40 -2.27 -4.24
C GLY A 21 0.77 -3.71 -4.59
N LYS A 22 0.47 -4.16 -5.82
CA LYS A 22 0.84 -5.51 -6.28
C LYS A 22 2.34 -5.70 -6.38
N ILE A 23 3.07 -4.68 -6.83
CA ILE A 23 4.53 -4.70 -6.87
C ILE A 23 5.08 -4.77 -5.43
N ALA A 24 4.51 -4.01 -4.48
CA ALA A 24 4.94 -4.04 -3.09
C ALA A 24 4.83 -5.43 -2.45
N LEU A 25 3.83 -6.24 -2.84
CA LEU A 25 3.69 -7.62 -2.37
C LEU A 25 4.85 -8.52 -2.79
N THR A 26 5.50 -8.26 -3.91
CA THR A 26 6.64 -9.07 -4.38
C THR A 26 7.94 -8.72 -3.67
N GLU A 27 8.00 -7.55 -3.02
CA GLU A 27 9.19 -7.05 -2.32
C GLU A 27 9.25 -7.49 -0.85
N ILE A 28 8.16 -7.99 -0.29
CA ILE A 28 8.07 -8.38 1.13
C ILE A 28 7.82 -9.88 1.30
N THR A 29 8.33 -10.44 2.39
CA THR A 29 8.01 -11.81 2.83
C THR A 29 7.68 -11.77 4.32
N PRO A 30 6.41 -11.52 4.69
CA PRO A 30 6.03 -11.32 6.08
C PRO A 30 6.01 -12.63 6.88
N ILE A 31 6.29 -12.50 8.18
CA ILE A 31 6.13 -13.58 9.16
C ILE A 31 4.66 -13.72 9.60
N SER A 32 4.32 -14.88 10.15
CA SER A 32 3.05 -15.12 10.84
C SER A 32 3.31 -15.19 12.35
N ASP A 33 2.50 -14.49 13.14
CA ASP A 33 2.58 -14.51 14.62
C ASP A 33 1.19 -14.23 15.24
N VAL A 34 1.14 -14.05 16.57
CA VAL A 34 -0.11 -13.76 17.33
C VAL A 34 -0.77 -12.44 16.94
N ARG A 35 -0.07 -11.54 16.25
CA ARG A 35 -0.60 -10.24 15.80
C ARG A 35 -1.20 -10.30 14.41
N GLY A 36 -0.92 -11.36 13.64
CA GLY A 36 -1.50 -11.54 12.32
C GLY A 36 -0.79 -12.59 11.47
N THR A 37 -1.56 -13.17 10.55
CA THR A 37 -1.07 -14.15 9.59
C THR A 37 -0.25 -13.49 8.48
N LYS A 38 0.54 -14.29 7.77
CA LYS A 38 1.26 -13.86 6.56
C LYS A 38 0.29 -13.24 5.54
N ASP A 39 -0.83 -13.91 5.27
CA ASP A 39 -1.82 -13.47 4.27
C ASP A 39 -2.47 -12.15 4.67
N PHE A 40 -2.80 -11.99 5.95
CA PHE A 40 -3.32 -10.73 6.47
C PHE A 40 -2.33 -9.57 6.26
N ARG A 41 -1.03 -9.81 6.51
CA ARG A 41 0.01 -8.78 6.33
C ARG A 41 0.24 -8.44 4.86
N LEU A 42 0.15 -9.42 3.97
CA LEU A 42 0.19 -9.18 2.52
C LEU A 42 -1.00 -8.31 2.10
N GLN A 43 -2.22 -8.67 2.48
CA GLN A 43 -3.40 -7.88 2.18
C GLN A 43 -3.31 -6.45 2.77
N LEU A 44 -2.79 -6.32 3.99
CA LEU A 44 -2.58 -5.02 4.62
C LEU A 44 -1.60 -4.15 3.82
N ALA A 45 -0.50 -4.72 3.32
CA ALA A 45 0.46 -3.97 2.51
C ALA A 45 -0.17 -3.40 1.23
N GLU A 46 -1.00 -4.19 0.53
CA GLU A 46 -1.75 -3.72 -0.64
C GLU A 46 -2.75 -2.61 -0.24
N ASN A 47 -3.48 -2.81 0.87
CA ASN A 47 -4.47 -1.85 1.36
C ASN A 47 -3.84 -0.51 1.78
N ILE A 48 -2.63 -0.50 2.33
CA ILE A 48 -1.92 0.73 2.72
C ILE A 48 -1.71 1.65 1.51
N MET A 49 -1.40 1.09 0.33
CA MET A 49 -1.24 1.89 -0.89
C MET A 49 -2.56 2.56 -1.30
N MET A 50 -3.67 1.85 -1.20
CA MET A 50 -4.99 2.39 -1.48
C MET A 50 -5.43 3.42 -0.42
N LYS A 51 -5.13 3.16 0.86
CA LYS A 51 -5.39 4.10 1.95
C LYS A 51 -4.63 5.41 1.72
N LEU A 52 -3.35 5.34 1.36
CA LEU A 52 -2.54 6.50 1.01
C LEU A 52 -3.16 7.29 -0.15
N TYR A 53 -3.63 6.62 -1.21
CA TYR A 53 -4.33 7.29 -2.31
C TYR A 53 -5.53 8.10 -1.80
N PHE A 54 -6.40 7.50 -0.99
CA PHE A 54 -7.57 8.20 -0.46
C PHE A 54 -7.22 9.33 0.51
N ASP A 55 -6.18 9.16 1.33
CA ASP A 55 -5.71 10.20 2.25
C ASP A 55 -5.18 11.42 1.49
N LEU A 56 -4.43 11.21 0.40
CA LEU A 56 -3.92 12.31 -0.42
C LEU A 56 -5.05 13.11 -1.08
N GLN A 57 -6.18 12.46 -1.36
CA GLN A 57 -7.40 13.13 -1.86
C GLN A 57 -8.16 13.83 -0.73
N LYS A 58 -8.20 13.25 0.46
CA LYS A 58 -8.75 13.84 1.69
C LYS A 58 -7.70 14.69 2.39
N LYS A 59 -7.31 15.84 1.82
CA LYS A 59 -6.46 16.80 2.54
C LYS A 59 -7.10 17.16 3.91
N GLY A 60 -6.58 16.61 5.02
CA GLY A 60 -6.72 17.23 6.35
C GLY A 60 -7.24 16.43 7.54
N GLU A 61 -7.58 15.13 7.46
CA GLU A 61 -8.08 14.41 8.66
C GLU A 61 -7.13 13.32 9.15
N PRO A 62 -6.60 13.42 10.40
CA PRO A 62 -5.86 12.32 11.01
C PRO A 62 -6.82 11.16 11.31
N VAL A 63 -6.51 9.99 10.77
CA VAL A 63 -7.28 8.76 11.02
C VAL A 63 -6.89 8.18 12.37
N CYS A 64 -7.56 8.68 13.42
CA CYS A 64 -7.92 7.93 14.62
C CYS A 64 -9.43 8.14 14.78
N GLN A 65 -10.23 7.18 14.30
CA GLN A 65 -11.64 7.04 14.68
C GLN A 65 -11.73 5.95 15.74
#